data_AF-A0A915A8E4-F1
#
_entry.id   AF-A0A915A8E4-F1
#
_cell.length_a   1.000
_cell.length_b   1.000
_cell.length_c   1.000
_cell.angle_alpha   90.00
_cell.angle_beta   90.00
_cell.angle_gamma   90.00
#
_symmetry.space_group_name_H-M   'P 1'
#
loop_
_entity.id
_entity.type
_entity.pdbx_description
1 polymer ?
#
loop_
_entity_poly.entity_id
_entity_poly.type
_entity_poly.pdbx_seq_one_letter_code
_entity_poly.pdbx_strand_id
1 'polypeptide(L)'
;MKYFSLSHRQVKNGLVSVITDGNTAAVVEVNCETDFVTRGTDFRNLVERITRSALLASKEYAATSSASGERFVVKSKPFDSLKSASGDTSLKEALTSVIGKLGENITVSKVQLIVADPGVALFGYAHPREGTSHVDMGKFVSVVGLRRLCADSFPIEKLGEQICQHVVGMRSETLGPPIVEVEGSNKVERLDGGSSEKVEDSEADE
;
A
#
# COMPACT_ATOMS: atom_id res chain seq x y z
N MET A 1 3.93 14.53 3.50
CA MET A 1 2.67 13.77 3.52
C MET A 1 2.33 13.44 2.07
N LYS A 2 2.51 12.17 1.65
CA LYS A 2 2.32 11.76 0.25
C LYS A 2 1.33 10.59 0.24
N TYR A 3 0.11 10.86 -0.16
CA TYR A 3 -0.88 9.84 -0.48
C TYR A 3 -0.96 9.75 -2.01
N PHE A 4 -0.83 8.55 -2.56
CA PHE A 4 -0.72 8.34 -4.01
C PHE A 4 -1.99 7.65 -4.54
N SER A 5 -2.93 8.46 -5.03
CA SER A 5 -4.06 7.99 -5.83
C SER A 5 -3.75 8.14 -7.31
N LEU A 6 -3.85 7.05 -8.07
CA LEU A 6 -3.64 7.03 -9.52
C LEU A 6 -4.92 7.35 -10.33
N SER A 7 -5.80 8.22 -9.84
CA SER A 7 -7.12 8.45 -10.46
C SER A 7 -7.16 9.47 -11.62
N HIS A 8 -6.02 10.01 -12.08
CA HIS A 8 -5.99 11.17 -12.99
C HIS A 8 -5.40 10.96 -14.39
N ARG A 9 -5.25 9.73 -14.88
CA ARG A 9 -5.02 9.50 -16.32
C ARG A 9 -5.86 8.34 -16.83
N GLN A 10 -6.63 8.61 -17.89
CA GLN A 10 -7.37 7.60 -18.62
C GLN A 10 -6.35 6.67 -19.28
N VAL A 11 -6.17 5.49 -18.70
CA VAL A 11 -5.39 4.40 -19.29
C VAL A 11 -6.15 3.96 -20.55
N LYS A 12 -5.49 4.01 -21.72
CA LYS A 12 -6.15 3.67 -23.00
C LYS A 12 -6.70 2.24 -23.01
N ASN A 13 -6.02 1.31 -22.35
CA ASN A 13 -6.45 0.01 -21.81
C ASN A 13 -5.23 -0.55 -21.03
N GLY A 14 -5.42 -1.45 -20.07
CA GLY A 14 -4.31 -1.96 -19.24
C GLY A 14 -4.71 -2.40 -17.84
N LEU A 15 -3.70 -2.77 -17.05
CA LEU A 15 -3.82 -3.10 -15.64
C LEU A 15 -2.84 -2.28 -14.80
N VAL A 16 -3.31 -1.86 -13.63
CA VAL A 16 -2.45 -1.39 -12.54
C VAL A 16 -2.35 -2.52 -11.53
N SER A 17 -1.14 -2.74 -11.02
CA SER A 17 -0.85 -3.79 -10.06
C SER A 17 -0.16 -3.24 -8.84
N VAL A 18 -0.38 -3.91 -7.70
CA VAL A 18 0.18 -3.56 -6.41
C VAL A 18 0.62 -4.83 -5.69
N ILE A 19 1.78 -4.74 -5.04
CA ILE A 19 2.28 -5.76 -4.11
C ILE A 19 2.89 -5.06 -2.90
N THR A 20 2.65 -5.58 -1.71
CA THR A 20 3.21 -5.07 -0.46
C THR A 20 3.95 -6.17 0.28
N ASP A 21 4.99 -5.79 1.01
CA ASP A 21 5.73 -6.65 1.94
C ASP A 21 6.30 -5.79 3.08
N GLY A 22 5.71 -5.94 4.26
CA GLY A 22 6.06 -5.19 5.45
C GLY A 22 5.95 -3.67 5.24
N ASN A 23 7.08 -2.98 5.30
CA ASN A 23 7.19 -1.54 5.08
C ASN A 23 7.54 -1.16 3.63
N THR A 24 7.53 -2.11 2.70
CA THR A 24 7.82 -1.88 1.28
C THR A 24 6.64 -2.26 0.41
N ALA A 25 6.46 -1.55 -0.70
CA ALA A 25 5.45 -1.86 -1.70
C ALA A 25 5.95 -1.43 -3.09
N ALA A 26 5.30 -1.96 -4.11
CA ALA A 26 5.49 -1.54 -5.48
C ALA A 26 4.16 -1.42 -6.21
N VAL A 27 4.04 -0.39 -7.04
CA VAL A 27 2.90 -0.18 -7.93
C VAL A 27 3.41 -0.09 -9.36
N VAL A 28 2.81 -0.88 -10.25
CA VAL A 28 3.18 -0.92 -11.68
C VAL A 28 1.95 -0.74 -12.54
N GLU A 29 2.03 0.17 -13.51
CA GLU A 29 1.02 0.40 -14.55
C GLU A 29 1.53 -0.15 -15.87
N VAL A 30 0.79 -1.11 -16.44
CA VAL A 30 1.06 -1.71 -17.75
C VAL A 30 -0.13 -1.49 -18.66
N ASN A 31 0.13 -0.86 -19.80
CA ASN A 31 -0.87 -0.45 -20.77
C ASN A 31 -0.79 -1.32 -22.02
N CYS A 32 -1.94 -1.58 -22.62
CA CYS A 32 -2.09 -2.31 -23.89
C CYS A 32 -3.11 -1.59 -24.79
N GLU A 33 -3.29 -2.10 -26.02
CA GLU A 33 -4.20 -1.48 -26.98
C GLU A 33 -5.66 -1.86 -26.71
N THR A 34 -5.93 -3.15 -26.45
CA THR A 34 -7.30 -3.65 -26.24
C THR A 34 -7.53 -4.18 -24.83
N ASP A 35 -8.78 -4.26 -24.39
CA ASP A 35 -9.17 -4.82 -23.10
C ASP A 35 -9.28 -6.36 -23.12
N PHE A 36 -9.14 -7.00 -24.28
CA PHE A 36 -9.09 -8.46 -24.38
C PHE A 36 -7.77 -9.00 -23.86
N VAL A 37 -6.66 -8.29 -24.10
CA VAL A 37 -5.33 -8.69 -23.66
C VAL A 37 -5.20 -8.69 -22.13
N THR A 38 -5.85 -7.75 -21.42
CA THR A 38 -5.77 -7.67 -19.95
C THR A 38 -6.36 -8.88 -19.23
N ARG A 39 -7.24 -9.63 -19.91
CA ARG A 39 -7.88 -10.86 -19.39
C ARG A 39 -7.02 -12.10 -19.60
N GLY A 40 -6.03 -12.03 -20.50
CA GLY A 40 -5.15 -13.14 -20.84
C GLY A 40 -4.12 -13.45 -19.73
N THR A 41 -3.82 -14.74 -19.55
CA THR A 41 -2.82 -15.20 -18.58
C THR A 41 -1.42 -14.71 -18.91
N ASP A 42 -1.04 -14.67 -20.19
CA ASP A 42 0.28 -14.19 -20.62
C ASP A 42 0.53 -12.74 -20.20
N PHE A 43 -0.47 -11.88 -20.35
CA PHE A 43 -0.39 -10.48 -19.92
C PHE A 43 -0.30 -10.37 -18.39
N ARG A 44 -1.18 -11.07 -17.66
CA ARG A 44 -1.18 -11.05 -16.19
C ARG A 44 0.13 -11.61 -15.61
N ASN A 45 0.68 -12.66 -16.20
CA ASN A 45 1.98 -13.22 -15.82
C ASN A 45 3.12 -12.23 -16.08
N LEU A 46 3.09 -11.48 -17.18
CA LEU A 46 4.04 -10.41 -17.44
C LEU A 46 3.95 -9.31 -16.37
N VAL A 47 2.73 -8.83 -16.07
CA VAL A 47 2.48 -7.83 -15.03
C VAL A 47 3.02 -8.31 -13.69
N GLU A 48 2.70 -9.54 -13.27
CA GLU A 48 3.21 -10.14 -12.03
C GLU A 48 4.74 -10.13 -11.97
N ARG A 49 5.42 -10.56 -13.05
CA ARG A 49 6.89 -10.61 -13.10
C ARG A 49 7.51 -9.23 -12.93
N ILE A 50 6.96 -8.22 -13.59
CA ILE A 50 7.43 -6.83 -13.48
C ILE A 50 7.18 -6.31 -12.05
N THR A 51 6.01 -6.59 -11.48
CA THR A 51 5.62 -6.08 -10.16
C THR A 51 6.44 -6.70 -9.03
N ARG A 52 6.75 -8.01 -9.11
CA ARG A 52 7.69 -8.66 -8.18
C ARG A 52 9.10 -8.06 -8.29
N SER A 53 9.56 -7.81 -9.51
CA SER A 53 10.85 -7.17 -9.76
C SER A 53 10.89 -5.74 -9.19
N ALA A 54 9.80 -5.00 -9.30
CA ALA A 54 9.63 -3.69 -8.68
C ALA A 54 9.66 -3.79 -7.15
N LEU A 55 9.02 -4.79 -6.54
CA LEU A 55 9.09 -5.00 -5.10
C LEU A 55 10.53 -5.25 -4.62
N LEU A 56 11.30 -6.08 -5.32
CA LEU A 56 12.70 -6.30 -4.98
C LEU A 56 13.52 -5.00 -5.07
N ALA A 57 13.32 -4.21 -6.12
CA ALA A 57 13.94 -2.90 -6.22
C ALA A 57 13.51 -1.95 -5.09
N SER A 58 12.27 -2.05 -4.60
CA SER A 58 11.79 -1.30 -3.44
C SER A 58 12.51 -1.72 -2.16
N LYS A 59 12.73 -3.03 -1.96
CA LYS A 59 13.52 -3.57 -0.84
C LYS A 59 14.99 -3.17 -0.89
N GLU A 60 15.62 -3.24 -2.07
CA GLU A 60 17.00 -2.75 -2.27
C GLU A 60 17.11 -1.25 -1.94
N TYR A 61 16.11 -0.47 -2.34
CA TYR A 61 16.04 0.95 -2.00
C TYR A 61 15.86 1.17 -0.50
N ALA A 62 14.98 0.42 0.16
CA ALA A 62 14.80 0.48 1.61
C ALA A 62 16.10 0.15 2.38
N ALA A 63 16.90 -0.80 1.89
CA ALA A 63 18.17 -1.18 2.50
C ALA A 63 19.29 -0.12 2.34
N THR A 64 19.22 0.72 1.31
CA THR A 64 20.26 1.72 0.99
C THR A 64 19.87 3.14 1.36
N SER A 65 18.58 3.41 1.56
CA SER A 65 18.09 4.72 1.94
C SER A 65 18.13 4.85 3.47
N SER A 66 19.13 5.57 3.99
CA SER A 66 19.11 6.05 5.37
C SER A 66 17.91 6.96 5.59
N ALA A 67 17.21 6.80 6.71
CA ALA A 67 15.95 7.45 7.06
C ALA A 67 15.92 8.95 6.66
N SER A 68 15.15 9.29 5.63
CA SER A 68 15.12 10.65 5.06
C SER A 68 14.19 11.62 5.82
N GLY A 69 13.80 11.31 7.05
CA GLY A 69 12.80 12.07 7.82
C GLY A 69 11.38 12.06 7.25
N GLU A 70 11.17 11.53 6.03
CA GLU A 70 9.86 11.33 5.42
C GLU A 70 9.32 9.94 5.80
N ARG A 71 8.19 9.90 6.52
CA ARG A 71 7.57 8.65 6.99
C ARG A 71 7.12 7.67 5.88
N PHE A 72 7.04 8.16 4.65
CA PHE A 72 6.55 7.46 3.49
C PHE A 72 7.16 8.08 2.22
N VAL A 73 7.98 7.30 1.53
CA VAL A 73 8.70 7.71 0.33
C VAL A 73 8.13 6.98 -0.87
N VAL A 74 7.83 7.73 -1.92
CA VAL A 74 7.44 7.19 -3.23
C VAL A 74 8.49 7.62 -4.25
N LYS A 75 9.08 6.64 -4.93
CA LYS A 75 10.13 6.87 -5.93
C LYS A 75 9.76 6.22 -7.24
N SER A 76 9.71 7.03 -8.30
CA SER A 76 9.56 6.53 -9.66
C SER A 76 10.85 5.89 -10.13
N LYS A 77 10.77 4.69 -10.71
CA LYS A 77 11.90 3.98 -11.30
C LYS A 77 11.61 3.73 -12.79
N PRO A 78 12.54 4.05 -13.71
CA PRO A 78 12.38 3.69 -15.11
C PRO A 78 12.33 2.16 -15.28
N PHE A 79 11.39 1.66 -16.08
CA PHE A 79 11.27 0.23 -16.38
C PHE A 79 12.59 -0.36 -16.91
N ASP A 80 13.30 0.38 -17.76
CA ASP A 80 14.59 -0.03 -18.34
C ASP A 80 15.68 -0.33 -17.29
N SER A 81 15.58 0.26 -16.11
CA SER A 81 16.52 0.08 -15.00
C SER A 81 16.12 -1.03 -14.02
N LEU A 82 15.00 -1.71 -14.29
CA LEU A 82 14.47 -2.74 -13.43
C LEU A 82 15.14 -4.08 -13.73
N LYS A 83 15.69 -4.71 -12.68
CA LYS A 83 16.31 -6.03 -12.76
C LYS A 83 15.26 -7.12 -12.63
N SER A 84 15.43 -8.23 -13.33
CA SER A 84 14.55 -9.39 -13.21
C SER A 84 14.66 -10.01 -11.81
N ALA A 85 13.52 -10.26 -11.16
CA ALA A 85 13.46 -10.92 -9.87
C ALA A 85 14.02 -12.35 -9.88
N SER A 86 13.83 -13.06 -10.98
CA SER A 86 14.15 -14.50 -11.10
C SER A 86 15.60 -14.76 -11.52
N GLY A 87 16.37 -13.74 -11.89
CA GLY A 87 17.70 -13.91 -12.50
C GLY A 87 17.69 -14.45 -13.94
N ASP A 88 16.52 -14.81 -14.47
CA ASP A 88 16.29 -15.28 -15.84
C ASP A 88 16.41 -14.16 -16.90
N THR A 89 16.02 -14.50 -18.15
CA THR A 89 15.61 -13.62 -19.27
C THR A 89 15.25 -12.21 -18.84
N SER A 90 15.84 -11.21 -19.49
CA SER A 90 15.62 -9.80 -19.15
C SER A 90 14.13 -9.43 -19.21
N LEU A 91 13.67 -8.50 -18.37
CA LEU A 91 12.27 -8.06 -18.39
C LEU A 91 11.87 -7.47 -19.76
N LYS A 92 12.85 -6.94 -20.50
CA LYS A 92 12.67 -6.46 -21.87
C LYS A 92 12.39 -7.60 -22.83
N GLU A 93 13.18 -8.67 -22.79
CA GLU A 93 12.92 -9.87 -23.60
C GLU A 93 11.56 -10.50 -23.27
N ALA A 94 11.18 -10.55 -21.99
CA ALA A 94 9.87 -11.02 -21.58
C ALA A 94 8.74 -10.16 -22.18
N LEU A 95 8.86 -8.83 -22.11
CA LEU A 95 7.92 -7.90 -22.71
C LEU A 95 7.84 -8.10 -24.23
N THR A 96 8.98 -8.16 -24.93
CA THR A 96 9.03 -8.37 -26.38
C THR A 96 8.44 -9.72 -26.79
N SER A 97 8.68 -10.78 -26.01
CA SER A 97 8.10 -12.10 -26.26
C SER A 97 6.57 -12.06 -26.16
N VAL A 98 6.02 -11.39 -25.16
CA VAL A 98 4.57 -11.26 -24.99
C VAL A 98 3.96 -10.37 -26.08
N ILE A 99 4.62 -9.28 -26.48
CA ILE A 99 4.21 -8.45 -27.63
C ILE A 99 4.16 -9.30 -28.91
N GLY A 100 5.18 -10.13 -29.17
CA GLY A 100 5.22 -11.00 -30.34
C GLY A 100 4.14 -12.10 -30.33
N LYS A 101 3.79 -12.62 -29.14
CA LYS A 101 2.73 -13.63 -28.98
C LYS A 101 1.33 -13.05 -29.13
N LEU A 102 1.08 -11.89 -28.53
CA LEU A 102 -0.24 -11.26 -28.51
C LEU A 102 -0.49 -10.40 -29.74
N GLY A 103 0.57 -9.94 -30.42
CA GLY A 103 0.47 -9.05 -31.57
C GLY A 103 -0.01 -7.63 -31.21
N GLU A 104 0.03 -7.26 -29.93
CA GLU A 104 -0.39 -5.94 -29.45
C GLU A 104 0.79 -5.14 -28.88
N ASN A 105 0.71 -3.82 -29.01
CA ASN A 105 1.65 -2.93 -28.34
C ASN A 105 1.39 -2.90 -26.83
N ILE A 106 2.41 -3.29 -26.05
CA ILE A 106 2.36 -3.29 -24.58
C ILE A 106 3.45 -2.37 -24.05
N THR A 107 3.08 -1.49 -23.12
CA THR A 107 4.01 -0.51 -22.55
C THR A 107 3.92 -0.48 -21.02
N VAL A 108 5.06 -0.43 -20.35
CA VAL A 108 5.12 -0.22 -18.90
C VAL A 108 5.24 1.28 -18.66
N SER A 109 4.14 1.92 -18.26
CA SER A 109 4.07 3.38 -18.19
C SER A 109 4.57 3.94 -16.86
N LYS A 110 4.42 3.19 -15.76
CA LYS A 110 4.88 3.59 -14.43
C LYS A 110 5.37 2.40 -13.62
N VAL A 111 6.46 2.63 -12.89
CA VAL A 111 6.92 1.77 -11.81
C VAL A 111 7.22 2.67 -10.62
N GLN A 112 6.47 2.50 -9.54
CA GLN A 112 6.61 3.26 -8.30
C GLN A 112 7.08 2.33 -7.20
N LEU A 113 8.20 2.69 -6.59
CA LEU A 113 8.75 2.04 -5.40
C LEU A 113 8.25 2.82 -4.19
N ILE A 114 7.65 2.11 -3.25
CA ILE A 114 7.09 2.70 -2.04
C ILE A 114 7.82 2.09 -0.85
N VAL A 115 8.39 2.95 -0.01
CA VAL A 115 9.07 2.56 1.22
C VAL A 115 8.55 3.42 2.35
N ALA A 116 8.15 2.78 3.44
CA ALA A 116 7.74 3.44 4.66
C ALA A 116 8.77 3.21 5.77
N ASP A 117 8.73 4.10 6.76
CA ASP A 117 9.59 3.99 7.94
C ASP A 117 9.40 2.65 8.67
N PRO A 118 10.43 2.18 9.40
CA PRO A 118 10.29 1.07 10.33
C PRO A 118 9.08 1.27 11.27
N GLY A 119 8.28 0.21 11.43
CA GLY A 119 7.05 0.22 12.23
C GLY A 119 5.80 0.74 11.51
N VAL A 120 5.90 1.12 10.24
CA VAL A 120 4.73 1.33 9.36
C VAL A 120 4.52 0.07 8.51
N ALA A 121 3.33 -0.51 8.58
CA ALA A 121 2.92 -1.59 7.70
C ALA A 121 2.18 -1.03 6.47
N LEU A 122 2.53 -1.52 5.29
CA LEU A 122 1.90 -1.14 4.03
C LEU A 122 0.86 -2.16 3.60
N PHE A 123 -0.33 -1.66 3.30
CA PHE A 123 -1.47 -2.42 2.79
C PHE A 123 -1.78 -1.95 1.37
N GLY A 124 -2.03 -2.89 0.47
CA GLY A 124 -2.38 -2.61 -0.92
C GLY A 124 -3.71 -3.24 -1.28
N TYR A 125 -4.46 -2.61 -2.19
CA TYR A 125 -5.69 -3.15 -2.74
C TYR A 125 -5.83 -2.78 -4.21
N ALA A 126 -6.44 -3.66 -5.00
CA ALA A 126 -6.76 -3.42 -6.39
C ALA A 126 -8.25 -3.67 -6.69
N HIS A 127 -8.81 -2.88 -7.60
CA HIS A 127 -10.22 -2.99 -8.01
C HIS A 127 -10.44 -2.73 -9.52
N PRO A 128 -11.29 -3.51 -10.20
CA PRO A 128 -11.75 -4.84 -9.81
C PRO A 128 -10.55 -5.77 -9.57
N ARG A 129 -10.69 -6.74 -8.66
CA ARG A 129 -9.59 -7.65 -8.31
C ARG A 129 -9.45 -8.72 -9.40
N GLU A 130 -8.49 -8.52 -10.29
CA GLU A 130 -8.18 -9.38 -11.44
C GLU A 130 -6.78 -10.01 -11.37
N GLY A 131 -6.12 -9.87 -10.21
CA GLY A 131 -4.76 -10.32 -9.97
C GLY A 131 -4.57 -11.83 -9.83
N THR A 132 -3.33 -12.21 -9.56
CA THR A 132 -2.93 -13.59 -9.27
C THR A 132 -2.91 -13.82 -7.76
N SER A 133 -2.57 -15.03 -7.31
CA SER A 133 -2.43 -15.34 -5.87
C SER A 133 -1.33 -14.53 -5.16
N HIS A 134 -0.48 -13.84 -5.90
CA HIS A 134 0.71 -13.17 -5.37
C HIS A 134 0.73 -11.66 -5.57
N VAL A 135 0.00 -11.16 -6.57
CA VAL A 135 -0.02 -9.74 -6.95
C VAL A 135 -1.46 -9.33 -7.20
N ASP A 136 -1.89 -8.28 -6.53
CA ASP A 136 -3.19 -7.69 -6.76
C ASP A 136 -3.14 -6.80 -8.01
N MET A 137 -4.10 -6.99 -8.91
CA MET A 137 -4.20 -6.26 -10.18
C MET A 137 -5.62 -5.80 -10.41
N GLY A 138 -5.78 -4.67 -11.09
CA GLY A 138 -7.07 -4.10 -11.41
C GLY A 138 -6.97 -2.82 -12.23
N LYS A 139 -8.06 -2.07 -12.32
CA LYS A 139 -8.09 -0.74 -12.96
C LYS A 139 -7.65 0.37 -12.01
N PHE A 140 -7.91 0.17 -10.73
CA PHE A 140 -7.57 1.06 -9.64
C PHE A 140 -6.73 0.32 -8.62
N VAL A 141 -5.79 1.03 -8.00
CA VAL A 141 -5.05 0.53 -6.85
C VAL A 141 -4.96 1.61 -5.79
N SER A 142 -4.83 1.19 -4.55
CA SER A 142 -4.49 2.04 -3.42
C SER A 142 -3.42 1.38 -2.56
N VAL A 143 -2.60 2.21 -1.93
CA VAL A 143 -1.61 1.78 -0.94
C VAL A 143 -1.76 2.69 0.28
N VAL A 144 -1.91 2.07 1.45
CA VAL A 144 -2.08 2.76 2.73
C VAL A 144 -1.00 2.28 3.69
N GLY A 145 -0.31 3.22 4.32
CA GLY A 145 0.61 2.93 5.41
C GLY A 145 -0.05 3.17 6.76
N LEU A 146 -0.04 2.17 7.64
CA LEU A 146 -0.54 2.29 9.01
C LEU A 146 0.60 2.06 9.99
N ARG A 147 0.73 2.97 10.96
CA ARG A 147 1.65 2.82 12.09
C ARG A 147 0.86 2.39 13.31
N ARG A 148 1.34 1.35 13.98
CA ARG A 148 0.79 0.91 15.26
C ARG A 148 1.64 1.46 16.41
N LEU A 149 0.99 2.06 17.40
CA LEU A 149 1.67 2.56 18.61
C LEU A 149 1.78 1.50 19.71
N CYS A 150 0.81 0.58 19.79
CA CYS A 150 0.76 -0.50 20.78
C CYS A 150 0.41 -1.83 20.10
N ALA A 151 1.01 -2.94 20.55
CA ALA A 151 0.62 -4.27 20.10
C ALA A 151 -0.67 -4.71 20.82
N ASP A 152 -1.82 -4.48 20.20
CA ASP A 152 -3.12 -4.97 20.64
C ASP A 152 -3.67 -6.05 19.70
N SER A 153 -4.76 -6.71 20.08
CA SER A 153 -5.39 -7.79 19.29
C SER A 153 -6.26 -7.29 18.14
N PHE A 154 -6.24 -5.98 17.84
CA PHE A 154 -7.06 -5.39 16.80
C PHE A 154 -6.63 -5.87 15.40
N PRO A 155 -7.58 -6.23 14.51
CA PRO A 155 -7.30 -6.76 13.17
C PRO A 155 -6.90 -5.63 12.20
N ILE A 156 -5.64 -5.21 12.28
CA ILE A 156 -5.10 -4.09 11.49
C ILE A 156 -5.10 -4.38 9.99
N GLU A 157 -4.97 -5.64 9.60
CA GLU A 157 -4.98 -6.10 8.22
C GLU A 157 -6.34 -5.81 7.57
N LYS A 158 -7.43 -6.14 8.28
CA LYS A 158 -8.79 -5.88 7.83
C LYS A 158 -9.08 -4.38 7.74
N LEU A 159 -8.60 -3.61 8.72
CA LEU A 159 -8.72 -2.16 8.67
C LEU A 159 -7.97 -1.58 7.48
N GLY A 160 -6.72 -2.01 7.25
CA GLY A 160 -5.89 -1.58 6.14
C GLY A 160 -6.58 -1.82 4.80
N GLU A 161 -7.13 -3.02 4.59
CA GLU A 161 -7.88 -3.36 3.39
C GLU A 161 -9.14 -2.49 3.22
N GLN A 162 -9.94 -2.31 4.30
CA GLN A 162 -11.15 -1.48 4.24
C GLN A 162 -10.85 -0.01 3.94
N ILE A 163 -9.77 0.55 4.51
CA ILE A 163 -9.33 1.91 4.17
C ILE A 163 -8.91 1.95 2.70
N CYS A 164 -8.15 0.97 2.21
CA CYS A 164 -7.76 0.90 0.81
C CYS A 164 -8.98 0.85 -0.13
N GLN A 165 -10.02 0.09 0.22
CA GLN A 165 -11.29 0.03 -0.52
C GLN A 165 -12.02 1.36 -0.50
N HIS A 166 -12.16 1.97 0.69
CA HIS A 166 -12.76 3.29 0.85
C HIS A 166 -12.05 4.33 0.00
N VAL A 167 -10.73 4.33 0.02
CA VAL A 167 -9.88 5.21 -0.76
C VAL A 167 -10.14 5.06 -2.27
N VAL A 168 -10.24 3.84 -2.78
CA VAL A 168 -10.57 3.57 -4.19
C VAL A 168 -11.98 4.06 -4.53
N GLY A 169 -12.96 3.80 -3.64
CA GLY A 169 -14.36 4.17 -3.87
C GLY A 169 -14.63 5.67 -3.78
N MET A 170 -13.97 6.37 -2.84
CA MET A 170 -14.22 7.78 -2.55
C MET A 170 -13.25 8.73 -3.24
N ARG A 171 -12.14 8.22 -3.80
CA ARG A 171 -11.09 9.02 -4.47
C ARG A 171 -10.60 10.16 -3.57
N SER A 172 -10.36 9.87 -2.29
CA SER A 172 -9.86 10.86 -1.33
C SER A 172 -8.54 11.45 -1.82
N GLU A 173 -8.40 12.77 -1.84
CA GLU A 173 -7.17 13.44 -2.28
C GLU A 173 -6.22 13.78 -1.12
N THR A 174 -6.77 13.82 0.09
CA THR A 174 -6.04 14.15 1.32
C THR A 174 -6.53 13.26 2.47
N LEU A 175 -5.66 13.03 3.47
CA LEU A 175 -6.04 12.37 4.73
C LEU A 175 -6.70 13.35 5.72
N GLY A 176 -6.79 14.63 5.36
CA GLY A 176 -7.24 15.71 6.25
C GLY A 176 -6.09 16.51 6.84
N PRO A 177 -6.39 17.58 7.60
CA PRO A 177 -5.38 18.38 8.27
C PRO A 177 -4.63 17.53 9.31
N PRO A 178 -3.31 17.72 9.47
CA PRO A 178 -2.56 17.03 10.52
C PRO A 178 -3.11 17.43 11.89
N ILE A 179 -3.21 16.46 12.80
CA ILE A 179 -3.54 16.75 14.20
C ILE A 179 -2.37 17.58 14.75
N VAL A 180 -2.65 18.83 15.12
CA VAL A 180 -1.69 19.66 15.85
C VAL A 180 -1.74 19.21 17.29
N GLU A 181 -0.69 18.54 17.76
CA GLU A 181 -0.53 18.27 19.19
C GLU A 181 -0.35 19.63 19.90
N VAL A 182 -1.39 20.09 20.59
CA VAL A 182 -1.28 21.26 21.45
C VAL A 182 -0.46 20.83 22.66
N GLU A 183 0.78 21.27 22.75
CA GLU A 183 1.58 21.14 23.97
C GLU A 183 0.85 21.85 25.12
N GLY A 184 0.12 21.09 25.96
CA GLY A 184 -0.59 21.70 27.10
C GLY A 184 -1.72 20.94 27.78
N SER A 185 -2.07 19.70 27.40
CA SER A 185 -3.13 18.95 28.10
C SER A 185 -2.72 17.53 28.52
N ASN A 186 -1.54 17.41 29.14
CA ASN A 186 -1.31 16.31 30.08
C ASN A 186 -1.98 16.65 31.42
N LYS A 187 -3.29 16.42 31.50
CA LYS A 187 -3.97 16.12 32.76
C LYS A 187 -4.95 14.99 32.50
N VAL A 188 -4.43 13.77 32.49
CA VAL A 188 -5.24 12.59 32.77
C VAL A 188 -5.58 12.68 34.25
N GLU A 189 -6.68 13.36 34.59
CA GLU A 189 -7.30 13.17 35.89
C GLU A 189 -7.88 11.76 35.90
N ARG A 190 -7.17 10.86 36.60
CA ARG A 190 -7.74 9.59 37.05
C ARG A 190 -8.85 9.94 38.05
N LEU A 191 -10.09 9.79 37.63
CA LEU A 191 -11.21 9.65 38.56
C LEU A 191 -11.15 8.22 39.12
N ASP A 192 -10.26 8.02 40.09
CA ASP A 192 -10.30 6.85 40.97
C ASP A 192 -11.49 7.05 41.93
N GLY A 193 -12.67 6.67 41.47
CA GLY A 193 -13.89 6.68 42.28
C GLY A 193 -13.96 5.43 43.16
N GLY A 194 -13.81 5.63 44.48
CA GLY A 194 -14.45 4.76 45.48
C GLY A 194 -13.55 4.17 46.56
N SER A 195 -12.95 5.00 47.43
CA SER A 195 -12.54 4.56 48.77
C SER A 195 -13.69 4.79 49.76
N SER A 196 -14.17 3.69 50.31
CA SER A 196 -14.95 3.48 51.53
C SER A 196 -15.06 4.68 52.48
N GLU A 197 -16.27 5.18 52.68
CA GLU A 197 -16.62 6.02 53.83
C GLU A 197 -17.32 5.13 54.88
N LYS A 198 -16.65 4.95 56.02
CA LYS A 198 -17.24 4.41 57.24
C LYS A 198 -18.22 5.45 57.78
N VAL A 199 -19.48 5.09 57.95
CA VAL A 199 -20.38 5.81 58.86
C VAL A 199 -20.46 4.97 60.13
N GLU A 200 -19.94 5.55 61.21
CA GLU A 200 -20.17 5.15 62.58
C GLU A 200 -21.65 5.34 62.90
N ASP A 201 -22.31 4.32 63.43
CA ASP A 201 -23.53 4.50 64.21
C ASP A 201 -23.36 3.69 65.49
N SER A 202 -23.13 4.42 66.58
CA SER A 202 -23.10 3.92 67.95
C SER A 202 -24.50 3.97 68.54
N GLU A 203 -24.99 2.81 69.01
CA GLU A 203 -25.76 2.51 70.25
C GLU A 203 -26.43 3.68 70.98
N ALA A 204 -27.61 3.60 71.61
CA ALA A 204 -28.60 2.56 71.93
C ALA A 204 -29.80 3.30 72.58
N ASP A 205 -30.97 2.67 72.72
CA ASP A 205 -31.70 2.51 74.00
C ASP A 205 -33.19 2.20 73.81
N GLU A 206 -33.60 1.16 74.55
CA GLU A 206 -34.94 0.70 75.01
C GLU A 206 -36.11 0.48 74.04
#